data_AF-W1DNQ2-F1
#
_entry.id   AF-W1DNQ2-F1
#
_cell.length_a   1.000
_cell.length_b   1.000
_cell.length_c   1.000
_cell.angle_alpha   90.00
_cell.angle_beta   90.00
_cell.angle_gamma   90.00
#
_symmetry.space_group_name_H-M   'P 1'
#
loop_
_entity.id
_entity.type
_entity.pdbx_description
1 polymer ?
#
loop_
_entity_poly.entity_id
_entity_poly.type
_entity_poly.pdbx_seq_one_letter_code
_entity_poly.pdbx_strand_id
1 'polypeptide(L)'
;MGGLPKEMKMGLVEPLRELFKDEVRKIGLELGLPYDMLYRHPFPGPGLGVRVLGEVKKEYCDLLRRADAIFIEELHKADLYNKVSQAFTVFLPVRSVGVMGDGRKYDWVVSLRAVETIDFMTAHWAHLPYDFLGRVSNRIINEVNGISRVVYDISGKPPATIEWE
;
A
#
# COMPACT_ATOMS: atom_id res chain seq x y z
N MET A 1 -0.50 19.99 -15.04
CA MET A 1 0.92 19.67 -15.28
C MET A 1 1.66 19.85 -13.97
N GLY A 2 2.42 18.83 -13.55
CA GLY A 2 2.94 18.64 -12.19
C GLY A 2 3.94 19.71 -11.76
N GLY A 3 4.11 19.84 -10.45
CA GLY A 3 4.75 20.95 -9.72
C GLY A 3 6.24 21.20 -10.04
N LEU A 4 6.54 21.53 -11.29
CA LEU A 4 7.84 21.99 -11.73
C LEU A 4 8.04 23.45 -11.30
N PRO A 5 9.27 23.83 -10.88
CA PRO A 5 9.60 25.21 -10.57
C PRO A 5 9.40 26.12 -11.79
N LYS A 6 8.99 27.38 -11.56
CA LYS A 6 8.83 28.39 -12.63
C LYS A 6 10.15 28.68 -13.37
N GLU A 7 11.27 28.60 -12.66
CA GLU A 7 12.61 28.76 -13.21
C GLU A 7 13.39 27.46 -13.07
N MET A 8 13.70 26.85 -14.19
CA MET A 8 14.53 25.65 -14.24
C MET A 8 15.94 26.03 -14.69
N LYS A 9 16.93 25.57 -13.94
CA LYS A 9 18.35 25.75 -14.27
C LYS A 9 18.83 24.79 -15.37
N MET A 10 18.04 23.78 -15.70
CA MET A 10 18.34 22.75 -16.70
C MET A 10 17.12 22.52 -17.62
N GLY A 11 17.38 22.08 -18.85
CA GLY A 11 16.31 21.66 -19.77
C GLY A 11 15.64 20.36 -19.32
N LEU A 12 14.35 20.21 -19.63
CA LEU A 12 13.55 19.02 -19.33
C LEU A 12 13.41 18.16 -20.58
N VAL A 13 13.75 16.87 -20.47
CA VAL A 13 13.51 15.87 -21.52
C VAL A 13 12.58 14.80 -20.95
N GLU A 14 11.42 14.62 -21.57
CA GLU A 14 10.39 13.65 -21.14
C GLU A 14 10.24 12.55 -22.21
N PRO A 15 11.15 11.56 -22.29
CA PRO A 15 11.20 10.59 -23.39
C PRO A 15 9.98 9.68 -23.48
N LEU A 16 9.16 9.62 -22.43
CA LEU A 16 7.98 8.76 -22.34
C LEU A 16 6.66 9.56 -22.46
N ARG A 17 6.72 10.85 -22.81
CA ARG A 17 5.56 11.75 -22.79
C ARG A 17 4.42 11.32 -23.73
N GLU A 18 4.77 10.68 -24.84
CA GLU A 18 3.82 10.25 -25.89
C GLU A 18 3.31 8.82 -25.66
N LEU A 19 3.77 8.14 -24.61
CA LEU A 19 3.47 6.73 -24.36
C LEU A 19 2.46 6.54 -23.24
N PHE A 20 1.54 5.60 -23.41
CA PHE A 20 0.67 5.12 -22.36
C PHE A 20 1.36 4.12 -21.42
N LYS A 21 0.75 3.87 -20.26
CA LYS A 21 1.33 3.04 -19.20
C LYS A 21 1.62 1.59 -19.65
N ASP A 22 0.76 1.03 -20.49
CA ASP A 22 0.92 -0.32 -21.05
C ASP A 22 2.04 -0.37 -22.10
N GLU A 23 2.22 0.69 -22.90
CA GLU A 23 3.33 0.82 -23.85
C GLU A 23 4.67 0.94 -23.13
N VAL A 24 4.73 1.77 -22.08
CA VAL A 24 5.92 1.89 -21.22
C VAL A 24 6.32 0.55 -20.61
N ARG A 25 5.33 -0.27 -20.19
CA ARG A 25 5.61 -1.62 -19.67
C ARG A 25 6.17 -2.55 -20.73
N LYS A 26 5.59 -2.57 -21.94
CA LYS A 26 6.08 -3.40 -23.06
C LYS A 26 7.52 -3.05 -23.41
N ILE A 27 7.83 -1.77 -23.57
CA ILE A 27 9.19 -1.31 -23.85
C ILE A 27 10.14 -1.69 -22.72
N GLY A 28 9.69 -1.57 -21.46
CA GLY A 28 10.48 -2.00 -20.31
C GLY A 28 10.88 -3.48 -20.35
N LEU A 29 9.97 -4.36 -20.78
CA LEU A 29 10.27 -5.79 -20.94
C LEU A 29 11.30 -6.05 -22.04
N GLU A 30 11.16 -5.38 -23.19
CA GLU A 30 12.12 -5.47 -24.30
C GLU A 30 13.51 -4.95 -23.90
N LEU A 31 13.58 -3.98 -22.99
CA LEU A 31 14.83 -3.49 -22.40
C LEU A 31 15.40 -4.40 -21.31
N GLY A 32 14.75 -5.54 -21.01
CA GLY A 32 15.21 -6.52 -20.04
C GLY A 32 14.91 -6.18 -18.58
N LEU A 33 13.98 -5.25 -18.31
CA LEU A 33 13.58 -4.96 -16.93
C LEU A 33 12.73 -6.09 -16.34
N PRO A 34 12.87 -6.41 -15.04
CA PRO A 34 12.07 -7.47 -14.40
C PRO A 34 10.56 -7.20 -14.47
N TYR A 35 9.78 -8.23 -14.77
CA TYR A 35 8.32 -8.14 -14.87
C TYR A 35 7.70 -7.56 -13.59
N ASP A 36 8.07 -8.10 -12.43
CA ASP A 36 7.52 -7.67 -11.14
C ASP A 36 7.80 -6.19 -10.84
N MET A 37 8.88 -5.62 -11.38
CA MET A 37 9.19 -4.20 -11.25
C MET A 37 8.25 -3.33 -12.11
N LEU A 38 7.96 -3.76 -13.34
CA LEU A 38 7.12 -3.03 -14.29
C LEU A 38 5.62 -3.11 -13.95
N TYR A 39 5.21 -4.23 -13.37
CA TYR A 39 3.83 -4.51 -13.00
C TYR A 39 3.54 -4.27 -11.51
N ARG A 40 4.53 -3.77 -10.75
CA ARG A 40 4.34 -3.32 -9.38
C ARG A 40 3.21 -2.28 -9.30
N HIS A 41 2.41 -2.38 -8.24
CA HIS A 41 1.43 -1.35 -7.89
C HIS A 41 2.09 0.04 -7.79
N PRO A 42 1.34 1.12 -8.11
CA PRO A 42 1.84 2.47 -7.91
C PRO A 42 2.20 2.70 -6.44
N PHE A 43 3.29 3.44 -6.23
CA PHE A 43 3.76 3.84 -4.91
C PHE A 43 3.87 5.37 -4.87
N PRO A 44 3.31 6.04 -3.85
CA PRO A 44 3.25 7.50 -3.81
C PRO A 44 4.64 8.13 -3.67
N GLY A 45 4.83 9.34 -4.19
CA GLY A 45 6.10 10.06 -4.11
C GLY A 45 6.62 10.26 -2.69
N PRO A 46 5.79 10.71 -1.72
CA PRO A 46 6.16 10.77 -0.30
C PRO A 46 6.34 9.40 0.38
N GLY A 47 6.06 8.31 -0.33
CA GLY A 47 6.21 6.93 0.12
C GLY A 47 5.40 6.60 1.37
N LEU A 48 6.05 6.04 2.39
CA LEU A 48 5.37 5.67 3.63
C LEU A 48 4.99 6.89 4.49
N GLY A 49 5.45 8.10 4.15
CA GLY A 49 5.10 9.32 4.90
C GLY A 49 3.60 9.63 4.87
N VAL A 50 2.90 9.20 3.81
CA VAL A 50 1.43 9.32 3.65
C VAL A 50 0.66 8.08 4.11
N ARG A 51 1.37 7.07 4.61
CA ARG A 51 0.79 5.82 5.12
C ARG A 51 0.99 5.64 6.62
N VAL A 52 1.65 6.60 7.28
CA VAL A 52 1.71 6.72 8.73
C VAL A 52 0.89 7.94 9.11
N LEU A 53 -0.29 7.74 9.70
CA LEU A 53 -1.14 8.88 10.03
C LEU A 53 -0.52 9.73 11.14
N GLY A 54 -0.50 11.05 10.93
CA GLY A 54 0.05 12.01 11.86
C GLY A 54 1.58 12.07 11.86
N GLU A 55 2.20 12.04 13.03
CA GLU A 55 3.66 12.20 13.16
C GLU A 55 4.42 10.96 12.69
N VAL A 56 5.26 11.12 11.66
CA VAL A 56 6.08 10.04 11.12
C VAL A 56 7.29 9.78 12.02
N LYS A 57 7.32 8.59 12.65
CA LYS A 57 8.45 8.12 13.47
C LYS A 57 9.09 6.88 12.87
N LYS A 58 10.40 6.71 13.10
CA LYS A 58 11.15 5.52 12.68
C LYS A 58 10.47 4.23 13.15
N GLU A 59 10.03 4.18 14.41
CA GLU A 59 9.30 3.03 14.98
C GLU A 59 8.06 2.67 14.16
N TYR A 60 7.24 3.67 13.80
CA TYR A 60 6.00 3.47 13.06
C TYR A 60 6.30 2.98 11.64
N CYS A 61 7.31 3.57 10.99
CA CYS A 61 7.75 3.11 9.68
C CYS A 61 8.31 1.67 9.73
N ASP A 62 9.02 1.29 10.78
CA ASP A 62 9.56 -0.07 10.96
C ASP A 62 8.45 -1.11 11.14
N LEU A 63 7.39 -0.77 11.89
CA LEU A 63 6.18 -1.59 12.02
C LEU A 63 5.44 -1.71 10.69
N LEU A 64 5.20 -0.57 10.04
CA LEU A 64 4.46 -0.49 8.79
C LEU A 64 5.14 -1.27 7.67
N ARG A 65 6.47 -1.16 7.52
CA ARG A 65 7.23 -1.93 6.51
C ARG A 65 7.06 -3.44 6.68
N ARG A 66 7.07 -3.93 7.91
CA ARG A 66 6.90 -5.37 8.19
C ARG A 66 5.47 -5.84 7.89
N ALA A 67 4.47 -5.06 8.31
CA ALA A 67 3.07 -5.37 8.05
C ALA A 67 2.75 -5.35 6.55
N ASP A 68 3.24 -4.33 5.82
CA ASP A 68 3.06 -4.19 4.38
C ASP A 68 3.73 -5.34 3.61
N ALA A 69 4.94 -5.74 4.00
CA ALA A 69 5.62 -6.88 3.40
C ALA A 69 4.80 -8.18 3.53
N ILE A 70 4.23 -8.47 4.71
CA ILE A 70 3.36 -9.65 4.91
C ILE A 70 2.13 -9.57 4.01
N PHE A 71 1.48 -8.40 3.94
CA PHE A 71 0.26 -8.25 3.15
C PHE A 71 0.53 -8.48 1.65
N ILE A 72 1.60 -7.88 1.13
CA ILE A 72 1.99 -8.01 -0.29
C ILE A 72 2.45 -9.44 -0.59
N GLU A 73 3.23 -10.06 0.28
CA GLU A 73 3.65 -11.46 0.15
C GLU A 73 2.44 -12.40 0.03
N GLU A 74 1.45 -12.27 0.93
CA GLU A 74 0.26 -13.11 0.89
C GLU A 74 -0.60 -12.84 -0.35
N LEU A 75 -0.69 -11.58 -0.82
CA LEU A 75 -1.39 -11.26 -2.07
C LEU A 75 -0.76 -11.98 -3.27
N HIS A 76 0.57 -12.07 -3.32
CA HIS A 76 1.26 -12.84 -4.35
C HIS A 76 0.98 -14.34 -4.20
N LYS A 77 1.12 -14.91 -3.00
CA LYS A 77 0.87 -16.35 -2.75
C LYS A 77 -0.57 -16.78 -3.07
N ALA A 78 -1.53 -15.86 -2.96
CA ALA A 78 -2.93 -16.12 -3.21
C ALA A 78 -3.38 -15.79 -4.65
N ASP A 79 -2.46 -15.40 -5.54
CA ASP A 79 -2.76 -14.91 -6.90
C ASP A 79 -3.79 -13.76 -6.91
N LEU A 80 -3.74 -12.90 -5.89
CA LEU A 80 -4.62 -11.73 -5.73
C LEU A 80 -3.90 -10.42 -6.09
N TYR A 81 -2.57 -10.39 -6.08
CA TYR A 81 -1.80 -9.15 -6.32
C TYR A 81 -2.19 -8.44 -7.62
N ASN A 82 -2.32 -9.21 -8.71
CA ASN A 82 -2.69 -8.66 -10.02
C ASN A 82 -4.20 -8.43 -10.20
N LYS A 83 -5.03 -8.84 -9.23
CA LYS A 83 -6.49 -8.64 -9.27
C LYS A 83 -6.93 -7.32 -8.66
N VAL A 84 -6.05 -6.64 -7.94
CA VAL A 84 -6.29 -5.32 -7.35
C VAL A 84 -5.38 -4.29 -8.00
N SER A 85 -5.86 -3.06 -8.12
CA SER A 85 -5.11 -1.96 -8.75
C SER A 85 -4.04 -1.39 -7.82
N GLN A 86 -4.30 -1.41 -6.52
CA GLN A 86 -3.35 -1.00 -5.49
C GLN A 86 -3.68 -1.71 -4.18
N ALA A 87 -2.66 -2.20 -3.49
CA ALA A 87 -2.79 -2.73 -2.14
C ALA A 87 -1.62 -2.28 -1.25
N PHE A 88 -1.92 -1.95 0.01
CA PHE A 88 -0.94 -1.51 0.99
C PHE A 88 -1.50 -1.52 2.41
N THR A 89 -0.61 -1.32 3.36
CA THR A 89 -0.93 -1.11 4.78
C THR A 89 -0.83 0.37 5.16
N VAL A 90 -1.65 0.82 6.09
CA VAL A 90 -1.62 2.14 6.74
C VAL A 90 -1.44 1.95 8.25
N PHE A 91 -0.54 2.71 8.86
CA PHE A 91 -0.34 2.73 10.31
C PHE A 91 -1.27 3.76 10.97
N LEU A 92 -2.00 3.32 11.99
CA LEU A 92 -2.89 4.18 12.76
C LEU A 92 -2.29 4.37 14.17
N PRO A 93 -2.03 5.63 14.62
CA PRO A 93 -1.45 5.92 15.93
C PRO A 93 -2.50 5.80 17.06
N VAL A 94 -3.34 4.77 17.01
CA VAL A 94 -4.33 4.42 18.03
C VAL A 94 -3.92 3.10 18.67
N ARG A 95 -4.12 2.99 19.98
CA ARG A 95 -3.76 1.78 20.73
C ARG A 95 -4.95 0.84 20.85
N SER A 96 -4.70 -0.45 20.74
CA SER A 96 -5.68 -1.50 20.98
C SER A 96 -5.13 -2.57 21.92
N VAL A 97 -6.00 -3.10 22.77
CA VAL A 97 -5.66 -4.22 23.63
C VAL A 97 -5.49 -5.47 22.78
N GLY A 98 -4.30 -6.07 22.85
CA GLY A 98 -3.99 -7.41 22.38
C GLY A 98 -3.76 -8.35 23.56
N VAL A 99 -4.12 -9.62 23.38
CA VAL A 99 -3.78 -10.68 24.33
C VAL A 99 -2.55 -11.40 23.78
N MET A 100 -1.41 -11.28 24.48
CA MET A 100 -0.20 -12.05 24.18
C MET A 100 0.12 -12.92 25.39
N GLY A 101 -0.21 -14.22 25.31
CA GLY A 101 -0.12 -15.13 26.46
C GLY A 101 -1.06 -14.71 27.58
N ASP A 102 -0.55 -14.65 28.81
CA ASP A 102 -1.34 -14.32 30.01
C ASP A 102 -1.47 -12.79 30.25
N GLY A 103 -0.78 -11.97 29.46
CA GLY A 103 -0.72 -10.51 29.61
C GLY A 103 -1.57 -9.75 28.60
N ARG A 104 -2.08 -8.59 29.01
CA ARG A 104 -2.68 -7.59 28.11
C ARG A 104 -1.62 -6.59 27.68
N LYS A 105 -1.48 -6.37 26.37
CA LYS A 105 -0.61 -5.33 25.81
C LYS A 105 -1.43 -4.30 25.03
N TYR A 106 -0.99 -3.04 25.07
CA TYR A 106 -1.58 -1.94 24.31
C TYR A 106 -0.63 -1.59 23.17
N ASP A 107 -0.84 -2.22 22.03
CA ASP A 107 -0.03 -2.03 20.82
C ASP A 107 -0.83 -1.32 19.72
N TRP A 108 -0.18 -1.06 18.60
CA TRP A 108 -0.70 -0.22 17.53
C TRP A 108 -1.69 -0.97 16.63
N VAL A 109 -2.44 -0.19 15.85
CA VAL A 109 -3.38 -0.71 14.85
C VAL A 109 -2.86 -0.40 13.46
N VAL A 110 -3.05 -1.35 12.53
CA VAL A 110 -2.84 -1.13 11.11
C VAL A 110 -4.10 -1.39 10.32
N SER A 111 -4.29 -0.63 9.24
CA SER A 111 -5.37 -0.83 8.27
C SER A 111 -4.80 -1.41 6.99
N LEU A 112 -5.42 -2.48 6.50
CA LEU A 112 -5.20 -3.00 5.16
C LEU A 112 -6.07 -2.22 4.18
N ARG A 113 -5.50 -1.80 3.06
CA ARG A 113 -6.19 -1.11 1.97
C ARG A 113 -5.93 -1.85 0.67
N ALA A 114 -6.98 -2.30 0.00
CA ALA A 114 -6.89 -2.82 -1.35
C ALA A 114 -8.08 -2.31 -2.18
N VAL A 115 -7.79 -1.87 -3.39
CA VAL A 115 -8.80 -1.25 -4.27
C VAL A 115 -8.72 -1.77 -5.69
N GLU A 116 -9.87 -1.80 -6.34
CA GLU A 116 -10.04 -2.01 -7.78
C GLU A 116 -10.45 -0.66 -8.38
N THR A 117 -9.54 -0.05 -9.11
CA THR A 117 -9.73 1.25 -9.74
C THR A 117 -10.48 1.06 -11.05
N ILE A 118 -11.63 1.72 -11.18
CA ILE A 118 -12.38 1.76 -12.45
C ILE A 118 -11.76 2.82 -13.35
N ASP A 119 -11.50 4.00 -12.79
CA ASP A 119 -10.92 5.14 -13.49
C ASP A 119 -10.15 6.05 -12.50
N PHE A 120 -9.61 7.17 -12.97
CA PHE A 120 -8.85 8.10 -12.13
C PHE A 120 -9.65 8.68 -10.94
N MET A 121 -10.97 8.68 -11.01
CA MET A 121 -11.88 9.30 -10.05
C MET A 121 -12.61 8.29 -9.16
N THR A 122 -12.69 7.02 -9.56
CA THR A 122 -13.53 6.00 -8.93
C THR A 122 -12.76 4.72 -8.63
N ALA A 123 -12.89 4.22 -7.40
CA ALA A 123 -12.33 2.93 -7.00
C ALA A 123 -13.24 2.23 -5.99
N HIS A 124 -13.41 0.93 -6.14
CA HIS A 124 -14.08 0.08 -5.15
C HIS A 124 -13.04 -0.54 -4.22
N TRP A 125 -13.40 -0.75 -2.96
CA TRP A 125 -12.59 -1.57 -2.08
C TRP A 125 -12.68 -3.02 -2.54
N ALA A 126 -11.57 -3.75 -2.55
CA ALA A 126 -11.53 -5.10 -3.08
C ALA A 126 -12.26 -6.08 -2.15
N HIS A 127 -13.12 -6.94 -2.69
CA HIS A 127 -13.80 -7.98 -1.91
C HIS A 127 -12.87 -9.19 -1.70
N LEU A 128 -11.80 -8.98 -0.93
CA LEU A 128 -10.81 -10.03 -0.66
C LEU A 128 -11.44 -11.19 0.14
N PRO A 129 -11.07 -12.46 -0.14
CA PRO A 129 -11.63 -13.61 0.58
C PRO A 129 -11.41 -13.49 2.09
N TYR A 130 -12.43 -13.82 2.89
CA TYR A 130 -12.34 -13.70 4.35
C TYR A 130 -11.24 -14.56 4.96
N ASP A 131 -11.02 -15.78 4.44
CA ASP A 131 -9.94 -16.66 4.91
C ASP A 131 -8.56 -16.06 4.63
N PHE A 132 -8.42 -15.34 3.51
CA PHE A 132 -7.20 -14.60 3.17
C PHE A 132 -6.99 -13.44 4.15
N LEU A 133 -8.03 -12.63 4.41
CA LEU A 133 -7.96 -11.53 5.38
C LEU A 133 -7.62 -12.03 6.79
N GLY A 134 -8.24 -13.13 7.21
CA GLY A 134 -7.95 -13.78 8.48
C GLY A 134 -6.49 -14.25 8.59
N ARG A 135 -5.96 -14.85 7.52
CA ARG A 135 -4.54 -15.27 7.47
C ARG A 135 -3.59 -14.09 7.58
N VAL A 136 -3.79 -13.03 6.78
CA VAL A 136 -2.95 -11.82 6.82
C VAL A 136 -3.00 -11.17 8.20
N SER A 137 -4.20 -11.01 8.77
CA SER A 137 -4.40 -10.47 10.11
C SER A 137 -3.61 -11.27 11.16
N ASN A 138 -3.75 -12.60 11.15
CA ASN A 138 -3.03 -13.48 12.07
C ASN A 138 -1.51 -13.39 11.91
N ARG A 139 -1.00 -13.38 10.68
CA ARG A 139 0.45 -13.24 10.43
C ARG A 139 0.97 -11.91 10.95
N ILE A 140 0.31 -10.80 10.64
CA ILE A 140 0.74 -9.47 11.10
C ILE A 140 0.78 -9.40 12.63
N ILE A 141 -0.28 -9.83 13.32
CA ILE A 141 -0.36 -9.74 14.78
C ILE A 141 0.69 -10.64 15.46
N ASN A 142 0.95 -11.83 14.92
CA ASN A 142 1.87 -12.80 15.53
C ASN A 142 3.35 -12.56 15.18
N GLU A 143 3.65 -12.08 13.96
CA GLU A 143 5.03 -11.90 13.47
C GLU A 143 5.56 -10.47 13.71
N VAL A 144 4.68 -9.47 13.80
CA VAL A 144 5.06 -8.06 13.95
C VAL A 144 4.82 -7.58 15.37
N ASN A 145 5.80 -7.81 16.25
CA ASN A 145 5.79 -7.27 17.60
C ASN A 145 5.61 -5.74 17.57
N GLY A 146 4.56 -5.24 18.25
CA GLY A 146 4.13 -3.84 18.24
C GLY A 146 2.81 -3.57 17.51
N ILE A 147 2.15 -4.60 16.96
CA ILE A 147 0.79 -4.50 16.37
C ILE A 147 -0.14 -5.46 17.10
N SER A 148 -1.27 -4.98 17.61
CA SER A 148 -2.29 -5.80 18.29
C SER A 148 -3.58 -5.99 17.50
N ARG A 149 -3.82 -5.17 16.47
CA ARG A 149 -5.05 -5.21 15.69
C ARG A 149 -4.82 -4.84 14.25
N VAL A 150 -5.49 -5.57 13.37
CA VAL A 150 -5.57 -5.29 11.95
C VAL A 150 -7.03 -5.00 11.60
N VAL A 151 -7.24 -3.96 10.80
CA VAL A 151 -8.55 -3.62 10.23
C VAL A 151 -8.46 -3.62 8.71
N TYR A 152 -9.61 -3.62 8.03
CA TYR A 152 -9.68 -3.56 6.57
C TYR A 152 -10.56 -2.39 6.15
N ASP A 153 -10.07 -1.55 5.24
CA ASP A 153 -10.82 -0.41 4.74
C ASP A 153 -11.83 -0.83 3.67
N ILE A 154 -13.10 -0.70 4.03
CA ILE A 154 -14.28 -0.99 3.19
C ILE A 154 -14.91 0.27 2.58
N SER A 155 -14.18 1.38 2.54
CA SER A 155 -14.65 2.66 1.99
C SER A 155 -14.29 2.79 0.50
N GLY A 156 -15.27 2.96 -0.38
CA GLY A 156 -15.03 3.26 -1.79
C GLY A 156 -14.57 4.71 -2.03
N LYS A 157 -14.02 4.96 -3.22
CA LYS A 157 -13.79 6.30 -3.76
C LYS A 157 -14.82 6.54 -4.87
N PRO A 158 -15.73 7.54 -4.74
CA PRO A 158 -16.09 8.30 -3.53
C PRO A 158 -16.84 7.45 -2.47
N PRO A 159 -16.98 7.92 -1.20
CA PRO A 159 -16.63 9.24 -0.67
C PRO A 159 -15.20 9.37 -0.12
N ALA A 160 -14.49 8.27 0.06
CA ALA A 160 -13.12 8.28 0.57
C ALA A 160 -12.10 8.50 -0.56
N THR A 161 -10.82 8.58 -0.19
CA THR A 161 -9.68 8.50 -1.11
C THR A 161 -9.05 7.10 -1.06
N ILE A 162 -8.07 6.85 -1.95
CA ILE A 162 -7.31 5.59 -1.90
C ILE A 162 -6.36 5.61 -0.70
N GLU A 163 -5.53 6.64 -0.59
CA GLU A 163 -4.61 6.90 0.54
C GLU A 163 -5.37 7.56 1.72
N TRP A 164 -4.80 7.50 2.93
CA TRP A 164 -5.44 7.91 4.20
C TRP A 164 -4.83 9.14 4.88
N GLU A 165 -3.69 9.66 4.36
CA GLU A 165 -2.88 10.83 4.79
C GLU A 165 -3.14 11.45 6.18
#